data_AF-A0A9E4A841-F1
#
_entry.id   AF-A0A9E4A841-F1
#
_cell.length_a   1.000
_cell.length_b   1.000
_cell.length_c   1.000
_cell.angle_alpha   90.00
_cell.angle_beta   90.00
_cell.angle_gamma   90.00
#
_symmetry.space_group_name_H-M   'P 1'
#
loop_
_entity.id
_entity.type
_entity.pdbx_description
1 polymer ?
#
loop_
_entity_poly.entity_id
_entity_poly.type
_entity_poly.pdbx_seq_one_letter_code
_entity_poly.pdbx_strand_id
1 'polypeptide(L)'
;MAQKIPFMKLSGAGNDFVIIDNREGVVRYENTDFVEKVCQRRMSAGADGVLLVEDTDKADFRMRYFNADGGEAETCGNGARCISRFAYLNGIVSERMSFETQAGIYESEIVGTDVKVRMSDPTDLRLNFPLQLEDGVHNISFANSGVPHVLFYAEDLEGTDVFGLGRQTRYHDDFKPAGTNANFVR
;
A
#
# COMPACT_ATOMS: atom_id res chain seq x y z
N MET A 1 -11.09 -26.83 19.44
CA MET A 1 -9.64 -26.73 19.09
C MET A 1 -9.45 -25.45 18.30
N ALA A 2 -8.31 -24.77 18.43
CA ALA A 2 -8.04 -23.58 17.61
C ALA A 2 -7.91 -23.99 16.13
N GLN A 3 -8.60 -23.26 15.25
CA GLN A 3 -8.52 -23.46 13.80
C GLN A 3 -7.15 -22.96 13.29
N LYS A 4 -6.46 -23.79 12.50
CA LYS A 4 -5.21 -23.38 11.83
C LYS A 4 -5.57 -22.77 10.48
N ILE A 5 -5.02 -21.60 10.20
CA ILE A 5 -5.22 -20.89 8.93
C ILE A 5 -3.88 -20.87 8.20
N PRO A 6 -3.76 -21.50 7.02
CA PRO A 6 -2.56 -21.39 6.20
C PRO A 6 -2.43 -19.96 5.67
N PHE A 7 -1.19 -19.45 5.65
CA PHE A 7 -0.89 -18.12 5.16
C PHE A 7 0.50 -18.10 4.53
N MET A 8 0.76 -17.12 3.68
CA MET A 8 2.12 -16.74 3.31
C MET A 8 2.44 -15.36 3.86
N LYS A 9 3.70 -15.16 4.24
CA LYS A 9 4.20 -13.84 4.61
C LYS A 9 5.11 -13.35 3.49
N LEU A 10 4.71 -12.27 2.82
CA LEU A 10 5.46 -11.68 1.72
C LEU A 10 5.84 -10.24 2.07
N SER A 11 6.91 -9.75 1.45
CA SER A 11 7.31 -8.34 1.55
C SER A 11 7.51 -7.72 0.17
N GLY A 12 7.04 -6.49 0.03
CA GLY A 12 7.22 -5.66 -1.16
C GLY A 12 7.88 -4.34 -0.76
N ALA A 13 9.12 -4.12 -1.19
CA ALA A 13 9.90 -2.90 -0.92
C ALA A 13 9.95 -2.51 0.57
N GLY A 14 10.00 -3.50 1.48
CA GLY A 14 10.11 -3.29 2.92
C GLY A 14 8.79 -3.34 3.69
N ASN A 15 7.63 -3.14 3.04
CA ASN A 15 6.36 -3.47 3.69
C ASN A 15 6.14 -4.98 3.70
N ASP A 16 5.71 -5.54 4.83
CA ASP A 16 5.40 -6.96 4.98
C ASP A 16 3.92 -7.22 5.28
N PHE A 17 3.37 -8.27 4.66
CA PHE A 17 1.96 -8.63 4.76
C PHE A 17 1.79 -10.11 5.09
N VAL A 18 0.84 -10.41 5.96
CA VAL A 18 0.28 -11.77 6.07
C VAL A 18 -0.83 -11.90 5.03
N ILE A 19 -0.70 -12.87 4.13
CA ILE A 19 -1.62 -13.08 3.01
C ILE A 19 -2.31 -14.42 3.16
N ILE A 20 -3.64 -14.40 3.06
CA ILE A 20 -4.51 -15.56 3.30
C ILE A 20 -5.44 -15.73 2.10
N ASP A 21 -5.58 -16.97 1.64
CA ASP A 21 -6.67 -17.36 0.73
C ASP A 21 -7.95 -17.45 1.54
N ASN A 22 -8.85 -16.48 1.36
CA ASN A 22 -10.10 -16.35 2.09
C ASN A 22 -11.33 -16.65 1.22
N ARG A 23 -11.16 -17.30 0.06
CA ARG A 23 -12.28 -17.66 -0.84
C ARG A 23 -13.31 -18.58 -0.17
N GLU A 24 -12.87 -19.41 0.78
CA GLU A 24 -13.75 -20.26 1.60
C GLU A 24 -14.27 -19.57 2.88
N GLY A 25 -13.96 -18.28 3.10
CA GLY A 25 -14.41 -17.52 4.28
C GLY A 25 -13.81 -18.01 5.60
N VAL A 26 -12.53 -18.44 5.59
CA VAL A 26 -11.83 -18.95 6.78
C VAL A 26 -11.49 -17.87 7.80
N VAL A 27 -11.38 -16.61 7.37
CA VAL A 27 -11.21 -15.43 8.20
C VAL A 27 -12.53 -14.68 8.28
N ARG A 28 -13.02 -14.52 9.52
CA ARG A 28 -14.12 -13.61 9.85
C ARG A 28 -13.54 -12.30 10.35
N TYR A 29 -13.69 -11.25 9.57
CA TYR A 29 -13.08 -9.93 9.79
C TYR A 29 -14.10 -8.88 10.25
N GLU A 30 -15.33 -9.28 10.57
CA GLU A 30 -16.31 -8.39 11.25
C GLU A 30 -15.82 -7.96 12.63
N ASN A 31 -14.88 -8.72 13.20
CA ASN A 31 -14.08 -8.35 14.36
C ASN A 31 -12.61 -8.21 13.95
N THR A 32 -12.06 -7.01 14.08
CA THR A 32 -10.66 -6.69 13.71
C THR A 32 -9.63 -7.35 14.63
N ASP A 33 -10.06 -7.94 15.74
CA ASP A 33 -9.20 -8.63 16.72
C ASP A 33 -8.27 -9.68 16.08
N PHE A 34 -8.72 -10.38 15.04
CA PHE A 34 -7.85 -11.30 14.29
C PHE A 34 -6.69 -10.57 13.61
N VAL A 35 -6.98 -9.48 12.89
CA VAL A 35 -5.99 -8.69 12.15
C VAL A 35 -4.97 -8.10 13.12
N GLU A 36 -5.44 -7.43 14.18
CA GLU A 36 -4.58 -6.79 15.18
C GLU A 36 -3.65 -7.81 15.86
N LYS A 37 -4.18 -8.98 16.25
CA LYS A 37 -3.38 -10.05 16.87
C LYS A 37 -2.34 -10.63 15.92
N VAL A 38 -2.69 -10.86 14.65
CA VAL A 38 -1.76 -11.42 13.66
C VAL A 38 -0.64 -10.43 13.35
N CYS A 39 -0.97 -9.15 13.24
CA CYS A 39 -0.02 -8.08 12.95
C CYS A 39 0.88 -7.72 14.16
N GLN A 40 0.55 -8.16 15.37
CA GLN A 40 1.36 -7.92 16.56
C GLN A 40 2.77 -8.53 16.42
N ARG A 41 3.76 -7.66 16.17
CA ARG A 41 5.17 -8.05 16.07
C ARG A 41 5.67 -8.64 17.39
N ARG A 42 6.63 -9.56 17.31
CA ARG A 42 7.27 -10.31 18.43
C ARG A 42 6.38 -11.33 19.13
N MET A 43 5.07 -11.15 19.13
CA MET A 43 4.10 -12.07 19.74
C MET A 43 3.49 -13.05 18.73
N SER A 44 3.28 -12.57 17.50
CA SER A 44 2.64 -13.32 16.41
C SER A 44 3.53 -13.30 15.16
N ALA A 45 2.97 -13.65 14.00
CA ALA A 45 3.64 -13.54 12.71
C ALA A 45 4.20 -12.13 12.47
N GLY A 46 3.45 -11.10 12.87
CA GLY A 46 3.81 -9.69 12.83
C GLY A 46 3.89 -9.15 11.42
N ALA A 47 3.17 -8.09 11.07
CA ALA A 47 3.18 -7.53 9.72
C ALA A 47 2.69 -6.08 9.75
N ASP A 48 2.89 -5.35 8.65
CA ASP A 48 2.28 -4.02 8.46
C ASP A 48 0.78 -4.13 8.17
N GLY A 49 0.32 -5.29 7.69
CA GLY A 49 -1.10 -5.57 7.50
C GLY A 49 -1.41 -7.00 7.06
N VAL A 50 -2.71 -7.24 6.85
CA VAL A 50 -3.26 -8.50 6.35
C VAL A 50 -3.90 -8.26 4.98
N LEU A 51 -3.60 -9.14 4.03
CA LEU A 51 -4.22 -9.18 2.72
C LEU A 51 -5.04 -10.47 2.59
N LEU A 52 -6.29 -10.34 2.17
CA LEU A 52 -7.15 -11.49 1.89
C LEU A 52 -7.44 -11.57 0.39
N VAL A 53 -7.32 -12.78 -0.15
CA VAL A 53 -7.83 -13.13 -1.48
C VAL A 53 -9.25 -13.65 -1.31
N GLU A 54 -10.22 -13.04 -1.98
CA GLU A 54 -11.64 -13.43 -1.96
C GLU A 54 -12.18 -13.61 -3.37
N ASP A 55 -13.33 -14.27 -3.49
CA ASP A 55 -14.03 -14.41 -4.77
C ASP A 55 -14.77 -13.11 -5.13
N THR A 56 -14.89 -12.86 -6.43
CA THR A 56 -15.67 -11.74 -7.01
C THR A 56 -16.16 -12.13 -8.40
N ASP A 57 -17.23 -11.47 -8.86
CA ASP A 57 -17.77 -11.60 -10.20
C ASP A 57 -17.20 -10.57 -11.19
N LYS A 58 -16.34 -9.64 -10.72
CA LYS A 58 -15.86 -8.49 -11.52
C LYS A 58 -14.43 -8.60 -12.02
N ALA A 59 -13.62 -9.49 -11.44
CA ALA A 59 -12.19 -9.64 -11.72
C ALA A 59 -11.77 -11.09 -11.41
N ASP A 60 -10.48 -11.43 -11.58
CA ASP A 60 -10.00 -12.79 -11.31
C ASP A 60 -10.02 -13.14 -9.80
N PHE A 61 -9.87 -12.14 -8.94
CA PHE A 61 -10.09 -12.24 -7.49
C PHE A 61 -10.34 -10.86 -6.88
N ARG A 62 -10.72 -10.81 -5.60
CA ARG A 62 -10.83 -9.59 -4.80
C ARG A 62 -9.73 -9.53 -3.75
N MET A 63 -9.11 -8.36 -3.61
CA MET A 63 -8.21 -8.03 -2.52
C MET A 63 -8.99 -7.28 -1.43
N ARG A 64 -8.93 -7.80 -0.20
CA ARG A 64 -9.20 -7.01 1.01
C ARG A 64 -7.88 -6.67 1.67
N TYR A 65 -7.71 -5.42 2.11
CA TYR A 65 -6.51 -4.98 2.78
C TYR A 65 -6.85 -4.35 4.13
N PHE A 66 -6.28 -4.91 5.19
CA PHE A 66 -6.38 -4.37 6.54
C PHE A 66 -5.01 -3.93 7.05
N ASN A 67 -4.92 -2.71 7.57
CA ASN A 67 -3.75 -2.23 8.28
C ASN A 67 -3.58 -3.00 9.60
N ALA A 68 -2.39 -2.88 10.21
CA ALA A 68 -2.08 -3.52 11.48
C ALA A 68 -3.02 -3.13 12.65
N ASP A 69 -3.68 -1.98 12.57
CA ASP A 69 -4.67 -1.49 13.55
C ASP A 69 -6.09 -2.02 13.28
N GLY A 70 -6.27 -2.89 12.29
CA GLY A 70 -7.56 -3.45 11.92
C GLY A 70 -8.37 -2.61 10.94
N GLY A 71 -7.95 -1.37 10.66
CA GLY A 71 -8.63 -0.49 9.70
C GLY A 71 -8.50 -1.02 8.27
N GLU A 72 -9.62 -1.13 7.57
CA GLU A 72 -9.62 -1.47 6.14
C GLU A 72 -9.13 -0.28 5.30
N ALA A 73 -8.19 -0.54 4.40
CA ALA A 73 -7.61 0.45 3.51
C ALA A 73 -7.93 0.10 2.05
N GLU A 74 -8.06 1.14 1.22
CA GLU A 74 -8.60 0.96 -0.12
C GLU A 74 -7.66 0.20 -1.06
N THR A 75 -6.35 0.48 -0.98
CA THR A 75 -5.30 -0.23 -1.71
C THR A 75 -3.92 0.15 -1.16
N CYS A 76 -2.90 -0.63 -1.51
CA CYS A 76 -1.49 -0.29 -1.35
C CYS A 76 -0.70 -0.91 -2.51
N GLY A 77 0.13 -0.12 -3.21
CA GLY A 77 0.92 -0.63 -4.34
C GLY A 77 1.89 -1.77 -3.96
N ASN A 78 2.41 -1.76 -2.72
CA ASN A 78 3.25 -2.85 -2.20
C ASN A 78 2.41 -4.11 -1.95
N GLY A 79 1.22 -3.94 -1.34
CA GLY A 79 0.27 -5.02 -1.11
C GLY A 79 -0.22 -5.66 -2.41
N ALA A 80 -0.54 -4.83 -3.41
CA ALA A 80 -0.92 -5.26 -4.76
C ALA A 80 0.13 -6.19 -5.38
N ARG A 81 1.42 -5.83 -5.32
CA ARG A 81 2.48 -6.72 -5.83
C ARG A 81 2.54 -8.05 -5.06
N CYS A 82 2.40 -7.98 -3.73
CA CYS A 82 2.47 -9.17 -2.89
C CYS A 82 1.28 -10.12 -3.13
N ILE A 83 0.05 -9.61 -3.20
CA ILE A 83 -1.13 -10.44 -3.41
C ILE A 83 -1.18 -11.03 -4.82
N SER A 84 -0.76 -10.30 -5.85
CA SER A 84 -0.64 -10.84 -7.21
C SER A 84 0.34 -12.01 -7.24
N ARG A 85 1.50 -11.87 -6.59
CA ARG A 85 2.47 -12.97 -6.49
C ARG A 85 1.92 -14.15 -5.69
N PHE A 86 1.21 -13.89 -4.59
CA PHE A 86 0.55 -14.92 -3.80
C PHE A 86 -0.48 -15.69 -4.63
N ALA A 87 -1.36 -14.99 -5.34
CA ALA A 87 -2.41 -15.60 -6.15
C ALA A 87 -1.81 -16.48 -7.27
N TYR A 88 -0.77 -16.00 -7.94
CA TYR A 88 -0.03 -16.78 -8.94
C TYR A 88 0.64 -18.03 -8.34
N LEU A 89 1.36 -17.90 -7.22
CA LEU A 89 2.08 -19.02 -6.61
C LEU A 89 1.16 -20.12 -6.09
N ASN A 90 -0.08 -19.80 -5.71
CA ASN A 90 -1.08 -20.77 -5.30
C ASN A 90 -1.93 -21.30 -6.48
N GLY A 91 -1.65 -20.89 -7.72
CA GLY A 91 -2.43 -21.31 -8.89
C GLY A 91 -3.87 -20.79 -8.91
N ILE A 92 -4.14 -19.67 -8.22
CA ILE A 92 -5.45 -19.01 -8.21
C ILE A 92 -5.70 -18.32 -9.55
N VAL A 93 -4.65 -17.71 -10.11
CA VAL A 93 -4.69 -16.94 -11.36
C VAL A 93 -3.45 -17.21 -12.22
N SER A 94 -3.52 -16.82 -13.50
CA SER A 94 -2.40 -16.90 -14.45
C SER A 94 -1.41 -15.75 -14.29
N GLU A 95 -0.39 -15.66 -15.16
CA GLU A 95 0.65 -14.61 -15.09
C GLU A 95 0.09 -13.19 -15.28
N ARG A 96 -0.95 -13.03 -16.11
CA ARG A 96 -1.70 -11.78 -16.26
C ARG A 96 -3.02 -11.93 -15.53
N MET A 97 -3.35 -10.93 -14.72
CA MET A 97 -4.51 -10.98 -13.85
C MET A 97 -5.06 -9.58 -13.57
N SER A 98 -6.30 -9.57 -13.13
CA SER A 98 -7.04 -8.44 -12.63
C SER A 98 -7.55 -8.74 -11.23
N PHE A 99 -7.65 -7.72 -10.37
CA PHE A 99 -8.23 -7.88 -9.04
C PHE A 99 -9.04 -6.68 -8.61
N GLU A 100 -10.17 -6.96 -7.96
CA GLU A 100 -11.05 -5.95 -7.39
C GLU A 100 -10.49 -5.47 -6.04
N THR A 101 -10.53 -4.15 -5.83
CA THR A 101 -10.21 -3.49 -4.55
C THR A 101 -11.34 -2.51 -4.22
N GLN A 102 -11.30 -1.89 -3.04
CA GLN A 102 -12.24 -0.82 -2.71
C GLN A 102 -12.05 0.42 -3.62
N ALA A 103 -10.84 0.65 -4.12
CA ALA A 103 -10.51 1.74 -5.05
C ALA A 103 -10.85 1.42 -6.52
N GLY A 104 -11.34 0.20 -6.82
CA GLY A 104 -11.64 -0.25 -8.18
C GLY A 104 -10.80 -1.47 -8.62
N ILE A 105 -10.86 -1.78 -9.90
CA ILE A 105 -10.16 -2.93 -10.50
C ILE A 105 -8.75 -2.53 -10.90
N TYR A 106 -7.77 -3.33 -10.51
CA TYR A 106 -6.36 -3.19 -10.87
C TYR A 106 -5.93 -4.33 -11.77
N GLU A 107 -4.95 -4.08 -12.62
CA GLU A 107 -4.31 -5.09 -13.47
C GLU A 107 -2.87 -5.33 -13.01
N SER A 108 -2.41 -6.58 -13.11
CA SER A 108 -1.03 -6.94 -12.81
C SER A 108 -0.50 -8.06 -13.69
N GLU A 109 0.83 -8.11 -13.80
CA GLU A 109 1.57 -9.10 -14.59
C GLU A 109 2.78 -9.59 -13.80
N ILE A 110 2.95 -10.91 -13.73
CA ILE A 110 4.16 -11.56 -13.21
C ILE A 110 5.25 -11.49 -14.29
N VAL A 111 6.42 -10.96 -13.93
CA VAL A 111 7.56 -10.83 -14.84
C VAL A 111 8.80 -11.43 -14.18
N GLY A 112 9.01 -12.73 -14.38
CA GLY A 112 10.08 -13.46 -13.71
C GLY A 112 9.91 -13.44 -12.19
N THR A 113 10.81 -12.75 -11.49
CA THR A 113 10.71 -12.55 -10.03
C THR A 113 9.95 -11.30 -9.63
N ASP A 114 9.61 -10.42 -10.57
CA ASP A 114 8.97 -9.14 -10.31
C ASP A 114 7.46 -9.20 -10.58
N VAL A 115 6.76 -8.18 -10.10
CA VAL A 115 5.33 -7.96 -10.37
C VAL A 115 5.13 -6.53 -10.86
N LYS A 116 4.53 -6.39 -12.03
CA LYS A 116 4.05 -5.11 -12.54
C LYS A 116 2.60 -4.92 -12.09
N VAL A 117 2.27 -3.74 -11.59
CA VAL A 117 0.90 -3.35 -11.26
C VAL A 117 0.60 -2.08 -12.05
N ARG A 118 -0.53 -2.07 -12.77
CA ARG A 118 -0.97 -0.87 -13.47
C ARG A 118 -1.56 0.10 -12.46
N MET A 119 -0.86 1.21 -12.24
CA MET A 119 -1.33 2.33 -11.43
C MET A 119 -2.18 3.26 -12.28
N SER A 120 -3.07 4.01 -11.62
CA SER A 120 -3.80 5.11 -12.25
C SER A 120 -2.84 6.16 -12.81
N ASP A 121 -3.25 6.80 -13.92
CA ASP A 121 -2.51 7.93 -14.45
C ASP A 121 -2.49 9.07 -13.41
N PRO A 122 -1.34 9.73 -13.19
CA PRO A 122 -1.25 10.77 -12.18
C PRO A 122 -2.09 11.99 -12.56
N THR A 123 -2.76 12.58 -11.58
CA THR A 123 -3.56 13.80 -11.72
C THR A 123 -2.93 14.96 -10.97
N ASP A 124 -3.49 16.16 -11.19
CA ASP A 124 -3.17 17.38 -10.44
C ASP A 124 -1.68 17.77 -10.47
N LEU A 125 -1.01 17.46 -11.58
CA LEU A 125 0.41 17.72 -11.75
C LEU A 125 0.69 19.23 -11.63
N ARG A 126 1.48 19.60 -10.63
CA ARG A 126 1.97 20.97 -10.43
C ARG A 126 3.48 20.91 -10.29
N LEU A 127 4.19 21.65 -11.12
CA LEU A 127 5.64 21.60 -11.16
C LEU A 127 6.23 22.92 -10.64
N ASN A 128 7.32 22.81 -9.89
CA ASN A 128 8.19 23.92 -9.52
C ASN A 128 7.44 25.11 -8.90
N PHE A 129 6.76 24.87 -7.78
CA PHE A 129 6.09 25.92 -7.02
C PHE A 129 6.68 26.04 -5.60
N PRO A 130 6.68 27.26 -5.03
CA PRO A 130 7.22 27.47 -3.69
C PRO A 130 6.27 26.92 -2.62
N LEU A 131 6.82 26.23 -1.63
CA LEU A 131 6.17 25.85 -0.38
C LEU A 131 6.92 26.50 0.78
N GLN A 132 6.24 27.29 1.60
CA GLN A 132 6.81 27.86 2.80
C GLN A 132 6.71 26.85 3.95
N LEU A 133 7.85 26.43 4.48
CA LEU A 133 7.98 25.62 5.69
C LEU A 133 8.69 26.42 6.79
N GLU A 134 8.86 25.84 7.98
CA GLU A 134 9.48 26.53 9.12
C GLU A 134 10.95 26.92 8.86
N ASP A 135 11.66 26.14 8.05
CA ASP A 135 13.08 26.32 7.71
C ASP A 135 13.31 27.20 6.47
N GLY A 136 12.28 27.47 5.68
CA GLY A 136 12.39 28.33 4.50
C GLY A 136 11.40 28.01 3.38
N VAL A 137 11.64 28.61 2.22
CA VAL A 137 10.88 28.35 1.00
C VAL A 137 11.56 27.24 0.20
N HIS A 138 10.80 26.19 -0.10
CA HIS A 138 11.26 25.06 -0.90
C HIS A 138 10.59 25.07 -2.26
N ASN A 139 11.35 24.81 -3.34
CA ASN A 139 10.77 24.59 -4.66
C ASN A 139 10.37 23.12 -4.80
N ILE A 140 9.07 22.86 -4.87
CA ILE A 140 8.50 21.52 -4.89
C ILE A 140 7.68 21.25 -6.15
N SER A 141 7.45 19.97 -6.42
CA SER A 141 6.41 19.51 -7.34
C SER A 141 5.33 18.74 -6.57
N PHE A 142 4.17 18.57 -7.19
CA PHE A 142 3.07 17.79 -6.66
C PHE A 142 2.45 16.94 -7.76
N ALA A 143 2.07 15.73 -7.41
CA ALA A 143 1.25 14.86 -8.24
C ALA A 143 0.38 13.98 -7.35
N ASN A 144 -0.79 13.60 -7.83
CA ASN A 144 -1.64 12.60 -7.18
C ASN A 144 -1.65 11.33 -8.02
N SER A 145 -1.06 10.25 -7.51
CA SER A 145 -1.02 8.94 -8.19
C SER A 145 -2.00 7.94 -7.58
N GLY A 146 -3.13 8.44 -7.06
CA GLY A 146 -4.09 7.72 -6.23
C GLY A 146 -4.04 8.17 -4.76
N VAL A 147 -2.87 8.63 -4.31
CA VAL A 147 -2.70 9.41 -3.07
C VAL A 147 -1.83 10.64 -3.37
N PRO A 148 -1.98 11.74 -2.62
CA PRO A 148 -1.22 12.97 -2.84
C PRO A 148 0.27 12.80 -2.52
N HIS A 149 1.14 13.31 -3.40
CA HIS A 149 2.60 13.31 -3.25
C HIS A 149 3.17 14.70 -3.53
N VAL A 150 3.98 15.20 -2.60
CA VAL A 150 4.88 16.34 -2.79
C VAL A 150 6.29 15.83 -3.04
N LEU A 151 6.98 16.40 -4.02
CA LEU A 151 8.34 16.07 -4.39
C LEU A 151 9.26 17.24 -4.05
N PHE A 152 10.22 16.98 -3.18
CA PHE A 152 11.37 17.84 -2.90
C PHE A 152 12.55 17.37 -3.75
N TYR A 153 13.20 18.32 -4.43
CA TYR A 153 14.45 18.05 -5.16
C TYR A 153 15.62 18.40 -4.24
N ALA A 154 16.31 17.39 -3.75
CA ALA A 154 17.43 17.53 -2.84
C ALA A 154 18.74 17.19 -3.55
N GLU A 155 19.75 18.05 -3.41
CA GLU A 155 21.10 17.77 -3.93
C GLU A 155 21.80 16.66 -3.14
N ASP A 156 21.56 16.62 -1.82
CA ASP A 156 22.05 15.61 -0.88
C ASP A 156 20.89 14.98 -0.11
N LEU A 157 20.50 13.77 -0.50
CA LEU A 157 19.44 13.00 0.16
C LEU A 157 19.87 12.50 1.55
N GLU A 158 21.16 12.25 1.78
CA GLU A 158 21.65 11.69 3.06
C GLU A 158 21.69 12.77 4.15
N GLY A 159 21.99 14.02 3.77
CA GLY A 159 21.97 15.18 4.65
C GLY A 159 20.60 15.84 4.84
N THR A 160 19.58 15.45 4.07
CA THR A 160 18.25 16.06 4.14
C THR A 160 17.49 15.62 5.41
N ASP A 161 16.90 16.56 6.15
CA ASP A 161 16.00 16.25 7.27
C ASP A 161 14.63 15.76 6.78
N VAL A 162 14.61 14.53 6.27
CA VAL A 162 13.42 13.86 5.73
C VAL A 162 12.31 13.78 6.80
N PHE A 163 12.68 13.57 8.06
CA PHE A 163 11.70 13.41 9.14
C PHE A 163 11.01 14.73 9.48
N GLY A 164 11.78 15.80 9.69
CA GLY A 164 11.25 17.13 9.99
C GLY A 164 10.43 17.68 8.85
N LEU A 165 11.00 17.72 7.64
CA LEU A 165 10.33 18.22 6.44
C LEU A 165 9.10 17.39 6.09
N GLY A 166 9.20 16.06 6.19
CA GLY A 166 8.07 15.16 5.93
C GLY A 166 6.91 15.38 6.89
N ARG A 167 7.20 15.57 8.18
CA ARG A 167 6.17 15.84 9.19
C ARG A 167 5.46 17.16 8.97
N GLN A 168 6.21 18.24 8.71
CA GLN A 168 5.60 19.56 8.41
C GLN A 168 4.73 19.48 7.15
N THR A 169 5.27 18.88 6.09
CA THR A 169 4.58 18.74 4.80
C THR A 169 3.30 17.91 4.91
N ARG A 170 3.32 16.80 5.66
CA ARG A 170 2.16 15.89 5.81
C ARG A 170 0.89 16.60 6.28
N TYR A 171 1.04 17.61 7.13
CA TYR A 171 -0.06 18.32 7.79
C TYR A 171 -0.24 19.78 7.30
N HIS A 172 0.51 20.20 6.29
CA HIS A 172 0.46 21.55 5.76
C HIS A 172 -0.95 21.89 5.21
N ASP A 173 -1.38 23.14 5.39
CA ASP A 173 -2.73 23.61 5.05
C ASP A 173 -3.07 23.44 3.56
N ASP A 174 -2.10 23.69 2.68
CA ASP A 174 -2.23 23.51 1.22
C ASP A 174 -2.64 22.09 0.79
N PHE A 175 -2.44 21.08 1.65
CA PHE A 175 -2.77 19.68 1.36
C PHE A 175 -3.94 19.16 2.18
N LYS A 176 -4.60 20.00 2.98
CA LYS A 176 -5.82 19.61 3.69
C LYS A 176 -6.98 19.37 2.73
N PRO A 177 -7.95 18.50 3.09
CA PRO A 177 -8.02 17.75 4.35
C PRO A 177 -7.24 16.44 4.36
N ALA A 178 -6.83 15.92 3.19
CA ALA A 178 -6.22 14.59 3.06
C ALA A 178 -4.76 14.53 3.59
N GLY A 179 -4.09 15.68 3.67
CA GLY A 179 -2.65 15.81 3.82
C GLY A 179 -1.91 15.34 2.56
N THR A 180 -0.59 15.15 2.65
CA THR A 180 0.21 14.63 1.52
C THR A 180 1.36 13.73 1.98
N ASN A 181 1.88 12.91 1.07
CA ASN A 181 3.15 12.21 1.27
C ASN A 181 4.29 13.12 0.82
N ALA A 182 5.37 13.19 1.59
CA ALA A 182 6.57 13.92 1.20
C ALA A 182 7.61 12.95 0.63
N ASN A 183 8.01 13.19 -0.61
CA ASN A 183 9.00 12.41 -1.35
C ASN A 183 10.21 13.29 -1.62
N PHE A 184 11.40 12.75 -1.40
CA PHE A 184 12.67 13.45 -1.63
C PHE A 184 13.40 12.73 -2.75
N VAL A 185 13.73 13.46 -3.81
CA VAL A 185 14.33 12.95 -5.03
C VAL A 185 15.57 13.75 -5.39
N ARG A 186 16.49 13.12 -6.12
CA ARG A 186 17.70 13.73 -6.66
C ARG A 186 17.61 13.82 -8.17
#